data_AF-A0A7C3W1W8-F1
#
_entry.id   AF-A0A7C3W1W8-F1
#
_cell.length_a   1.000
_cell.length_b   1.000
_cell.length_c   1.000
_cell.angle_alpha   90.00
_cell.angle_beta   90.00
_cell.angle_gamma   90.00
#
_symmetry.space_group_name_H-M   'P 1'
#
loop_
_entity.id
_entity.type
_entity.pdbx_description
1 polymer ?
#
loop_
_entity_poly.entity_id
_entity_poly.type
_entity_poly.pdbx_seq_one_letter_code
_entity_poly.pdbx_strand_id
1 'polypeptide(L)'
;ALRHALRRRGIKPTIPTFERRARSTPRRGRPIRVGASYAQRWKVERCFAWMDNCRRLIVRYERHLHIYYAFCLLAIILWTINRILK
;
A
#
# COMPACT_ATOMS: atom_id res chain seq x y z
N ALA A 1 2.31 -11.45 -16.09
CA ALA A 1 2.14 -10.13 -16.72
C ALA A 1 2.45 -8.94 -15.79
N LEU A 2 1.65 -8.69 -14.74
CA LEU A 2 1.72 -7.47 -13.91
C LEU A 2 3.11 -7.15 -13.32
N ARG A 3 3.78 -8.12 -12.70
CA ARG A 3 5.11 -7.89 -12.08
C ARG A 3 6.16 -7.41 -13.07
N HIS A 4 6.11 -7.89 -14.31
CA HIS A 4 7.03 -7.44 -15.35
C HIS A 4 6.70 -6.01 -15.79
N ALA A 5 5.42 -5.67 -15.93
CA ALA A 5 4.99 -4.31 -16.24
C ALA A 5 5.41 -3.28 -15.16
N LEU A 6 5.25 -3.64 -13.88
CA LEU A 6 5.69 -2.80 -12.76
C LEU A 6 7.21 -2.61 -12.74
N ARG A 7 7.98 -3.67 -12.96
CA ARG A 7 9.45 -3.57 -13.04
C ARG A 7 9.92 -2.72 -14.23
N ARG A 8 9.24 -2.78 -15.37
CA ARG A 8 9.52 -1.90 -16.53
C ARG A 8 9.30 -0.42 -16.18
N ARG A 9 8.36 -0.13 -15.27
CA ARG A 9 8.14 1.21 -14.71
C ARG A 9 9.07 1.57 -13.55
N GLY A 10 10.09 0.74 -13.24
CA GLY A 10 10.99 0.94 -12.10
C GLY A 10 10.38 0.58 -10.74
N ILE A 11 9.14 0.10 -10.70
CA ILE A 11 8.42 -0.21 -9.47
C ILE A 11 8.82 -1.62 -9.00
N LYS A 12 9.58 -1.68 -7.91
CA LYS A 12 10.00 -2.92 -7.25
C LYS A 12 9.15 -3.17 -6.01
N PRO A 13 8.85 -4.44 -5.66
CA PRO A 13 8.19 -4.75 -4.40
C PRO A 13 9.03 -4.27 -3.21
N THR A 14 8.43 -3.43 -2.35
CA THR A 14 9.05 -2.95 -1.10
C THR A 14 8.78 -3.89 0.07
N ILE A 15 8.11 -5.02 -0.14
CA ILE A 15 7.77 -5.97 0.94
C ILE A 15 8.91 -6.98 1.09
N PRO A 16 9.60 -7.04 2.24
CA PRO A 16 10.67 -7.98 2.45
C PRO A 16 10.13 -9.41 2.29
N THR A 17 11.01 -10.31 1.86
CA THR A 17 10.68 -11.73 1.95
C THR A 17 10.88 -12.14 3.40
N PHE A 18 10.09 -13.09 3.89
CA PHE A 18 10.39 -13.76 5.17
C PHE A 18 11.83 -14.24 5.17
N GLU A 19 12.48 -14.18 6.33
CA GLU A 19 13.83 -14.68 6.50
C GLU A 19 13.85 -16.18 6.15
N ARG A 20 14.69 -16.53 5.18
CA ARG A 20 14.74 -17.88 4.65
C ARG A 20 15.80 -18.67 5.38
N ARG A 21 15.55 -19.97 5.58
CA ARG A 21 16.60 -20.92 5.97
C ARG A 21 17.73 -20.87 4.95
N ALA A 22 18.98 -20.99 5.43
CA ALA A 22 20.21 -20.77 4.65
C ALA A 22 20.30 -21.52 3.30
N ARG A 23 19.56 -22.63 3.13
CA ARG A 23 19.57 -23.46 1.90
C ARG A 23 18.44 -23.17 0.92
N SER A 24 17.57 -22.18 1.16
CA SER A 24 16.44 -21.90 0.27
C SER A 24 16.79 -20.90 -0.84
N THR A 25 16.80 -21.37 -2.09
CA THR A 25 17.04 -20.51 -3.25
C THR A 25 15.96 -19.43 -3.39
N PRO A 26 16.32 -18.14 -3.52
CA PRO A 26 15.37 -17.03 -3.68
C PRO A 26 14.44 -17.25 -4.88
N ARG A 27 13.14 -16.95 -4.70
CA ARG A 27 12.16 -17.06 -5.80
C ARG A 27 12.50 -16.00 -6.86
N ARG A 28 12.59 -16.41 -8.13
CA ARG A 28 13.03 -15.55 -9.24
C ARG A 28 12.20 -14.26 -9.31
N GLY A 29 12.89 -13.12 -9.24
CA GLY A 29 12.32 -11.78 -9.41
C GLY A 29 11.74 -11.10 -8.16
N ARG A 30 11.69 -11.75 -6.99
CA ARG A 30 11.40 -11.01 -5.74
C ARG A 30 12.73 -10.46 -5.18
N PRO A 31 12.86 -9.15 -4.96
CA PRO A 31 14.04 -8.62 -4.29
C PRO A 31 14.15 -9.24 -2.89
N ILE A 32 15.34 -9.76 -2.56
CA ILE A 32 15.62 -10.41 -1.27
C ILE A 32 15.76 -9.34 -0.18
N ARG A 33 16.38 -8.21 -0.53
CA ARG A 33 16.54 -7.04 0.33
C ARG A 33 15.67 -5.90 -0.19
N VAL A 34 15.05 -5.19 0.73
CA VAL A 34 14.26 -3.99 0.44
C VAL A 34 15.17 -2.77 0.45
N GLY A 35 14.88 -1.78 -0.41
CA GLY A 35 15.64 -0.53 -0.45
C GLY A 35 15.27 0.43 0.68
N ALA A 36 15.92 1.61 0.70
CA ALA A 36 15.68 2.66 1.69
C ALA A 36 14.20 3.08 1.82
N SER A 37 13.41 2.95 0.76
CA SER A 37 11.96 3.24 0.77
C SER A 37 11.17 2.38 1.77
N TYR A 38 11.69 1.22 2.20
CA TYR A 38 11.03 0.42 3.23
C TYR A 38 10.97 1.13 4.58
N ALA A 39 11.99 1.93 4.93
CA ALA A 39 11.98 2.72 6.15
C ALA A 39 10.85 3.76 6.19
N GLN A 40 10.32 4.13 5.03
CA GLN A 40 9.21 5.08 4.90
C GLN A 40 7.84 4.39 4.75
N ARG A 41 7.79 3.05 4.80
CA ARG A 41 6.55 2.27 4.68
C ARG A 41 5.50 2.68 5.69
N TRP A 42 5.91 3.06 6.90
CA TRP A 42 5.01 3.50 7.98
C TRP A 42 4.12 4.67 7.56
N LYS A 43 4.54 5.53 6.63
CA LYS A 43 3.72 6.65 6.13
C LYS A 43 2.47 6.15 5.41
N VAL A 44 2.66 5.14 4.57
CA VAL A 44 1.59 4.50 3.79
C VAL A 44 0.68 3.71 4.74
N GLU A 45 1.25 2.93 5.65
CA GLU A 45 0.47 2.17 6.63
C GLU A 45 -0.34 3.08 7.55
N ARG A 46 0.21 4.20 7.98
CA ARG A 46 -0.50 5.21 8.78
C ARG A 46 -1.65 5.85 8.01
N CYS A 47 -1.47 6.10 6.72
CA CYS A 47 -2.54 6.58 5.85
C CYS A 47 -3.69 5.57 5.77
N PHE A 48 -3.37 4.29 5.54
CA PHE A 48 -4.37 3.22 5.52
C PHE A 48 -5.05 3.02 6.88
N ALA A 49 -4.31 3.04 7.98
CA ALA A 49 -4.88 2.95 9.32
C ALA A 49 -5.83 4.11 9.63
N TRP A 50 -5.53 5.32 9.14
CA TRP A 50 -6.45 6.44 9.26
C TRP A 50 -7.72 6.23 8.43
N MET A 51 -7.56 5.78 7.17
CA MET A 51 -8.69 5.48 6.28
C MET A 51 -9.57 4.33 6.79
N ASP A 52 -9.02 3.38 7.55
CA ASP A 52 -9.77 2.26 8.13
C ASP A 52 -10.79 2.72 9.20
N ASN A 53 -10.65 3.95 9.74
CA ASN A 53 -11.68 4.55 10.59
C ASN A 53 -12.98 4.84 9.79
N CYS A 54 -12.88 5.02 8.48
CA CYS A 54 -14.03 5.17 7.60
C CYS A 54 -14.58 3.77 7.30
N ARG A 55 -15.55 3.29 8.10
CA ARG A 55 -16.14 1.94 7.96
C ARG A 55 -16.64 1.60 6.55
N ARG A 56 -17.11 2.58 5.78
CA ARG A 56 -17.51 2.40 4.37
C ARG A 56 -16.36 2.06 3.42
N LEU A 57 -15.12 2.38 3.80
CA LEU A 57 -13.91 2.08 3.03
C LEU A 57 -13.33 0.70 3.33
N ILE A 58 -13.81 0.03 4.38
CA ILE A 58 -13.33 -1.29 4.76
C ILE A 58 -13.67 -2.29 3.65
N VAL A 59 -12.71 -3.17 3.34
CA VAL A 59 -12.86 -4.23 2.33
C VAL A 59 -14.13 -5.02 2.63
N ARG A 60 -15.04 -5.09 1.63
CA ARG A 60 -16.35 -5.78 1.57
C ARG A 60 -17.59 -4.89 1.59
N TYR A 61 -17.50 -3.63 2.01
CA TYR A 61 -18.70 -2.77 2.05
C TYR A 61 -19.10 -2.28 0.66
N GLU A 62 -18.13 -1.87 -0.16
CA GLU A 62 -18.42 -1.33 -1.50
C GLU A 62 -17.98 -2.30 -2.60
N ARG A 63 -18.95 -2.75 -3.41
CA ARG A 63 -18.71 -3.65 -4.55
C ARG A 63 -18.32 -2.88 -5.81
N HIS A 64 -18.82 -1.65 -5.97
CA HIS A 64 -18.60 -0.84 -7.15
C HIS A 64 -17.34 0.02 -7.01
N LEU A 65 -16.41 -0.15 -7.96
CA LEU A 65 -15.11 0.53 -7.94
C LEU A 65 -15.24 2.07 -7.93
N HIS A 66 -16.22 2.62 -8.65
CA HIS A 66 -16.43 4.07 -8.74
C HIS A 66 -16.93 4.67 -7.42
N ILE A 67 -17.82 3.96 -6.70
CA ILE A 67 -18.31 4.38 -5.38
C ILE A 67 -17.17 4.30 -4.36
N TYR A 68 -16.41 3.20 -4.37
CA TYR A 68 -15.22 3.06 -3.53
C TYR A 68 -14.22 4.21 -3.76
N TYR A 69 -13.94 4.54 -5.02
CA TYR A 69 -13.05 5.64 -5.38
C TYR A 69 -13.55 7.00 -4.87
N ALA A 70 -14.85 7.28 -5.00
CA ALA A 70 -15.46 8.50 -4.49
C ALA A 70 -15.31 8.61 -2.95
N PHE A 71 -15.54 7.53 -2.22
CA PHE A 71 -15.34 7.52 -0.76
C PHE A 71 -13.86 7.68 -0.36
N CYS A 72 -12.92 7.14 -1.13
CA CYS A 72 -11.49 7.36 -0.88
C CYS A 72 -11.14 8.85 -0.99
N LEU A 73 -11.65 9.53 -2.01
CA LEU A 73 -11.45 10.98 -2.18
C LEU A 73 -12.07 11.76 -1.02
N LEU A 74 -13.33 11.45 -0.64
CA LEU A 74 -14.00 12.09 0.48
C LEU A 74 -13.22 11.91 1.79
N ALA A 75 -12.69 10.72 2.07
CA ALA A 75 -11.87 10.46 3.24
C ALA A 75 -10.61 11.36 3.23
N ILE A 76 -9.89 11.44 2.12
CA ILE A 76 -8.68 12.29 2.01
C ILE A 76 -9.03 13.79 2.19
N ILE A 77 -10.16 14.24 1.63
CA ILE A 77 -10.64 15.63 1.79
C ILE A 77 -10.93 15.92 3.27
N LEU A 78 -11.66 15.04 3.96
CA LEU A 78 -11.92 15.21 5.39
C LEU A 78 -10.63 15.21 6.21
N TRP A 79 -9.66 14.37 5.85
CA TRP A 79 -8.38 14.32 6.54
C TRP A 79 -7.59 15.63 6.41
N THR A 80 -7.53 16.17 5.21
CA THR A 80 -6.82 17.43 4.90
C THR A 80 -7.49 18.62 5.56
N ILE A 81 -8.83 18.68 5.56
CA ILE A 81 -9.59 19.70 6.29
C ILE A 81 -9.29 19.66 7.78
N ASN A 82 -9.32 18.47 8.41
CA ASN A 82 -8.99 18.31 9.83
C ASN A 82 -7.54 18.69 10.18
N ARG A 83 -6.63 18.65 9.20
CA ARG A 83 -5.22 19.05 9.36
C ARG A 83 -5.01 20.56 9.24
N ILE A 84 -5.89 21.26 8.53
CA ILE A 84 -5.81 22.71 8.29
C ILE A 84 -6.56 23.49 9.37
N LEU A 85 -7.69 22.96 9.84
CA LEU A 85 -8.52 23.58 10.89
C LEU A 85 -7.97 23.40 12.31
N LYS A 86 -7.00 22.50 12.50
CA LYS A 86 -6.21 22.36 13.72
C LYS A 86 -4.92 23.14 13.58
#